data_AF-U3P707-F1
#
_entry.id   AF-U3P707-F1
#
_cell.length_a   1.000
_cell.length_b   1.000
_cell.length_c   1.000
_cell.angle_alpha   90.00
_cell.angle_beta   90.00
_cell.angle_gamma   90.00
#
_symmetry.space_group_name_H-M   'P 1'
#
loop_
_entity.id
_entity.type
_entity.pdbx_description
1 polymer ?
#
loop_
_entity_poly.entity_id
_entity_poly.type
_entity_poly.pdbx_seq_one_letter_code
_entity_poly.pdbx_strand_id
1 'polypeptide(L)'
;MERRESAVHRAFHRLCKNRYMPRLTSTEYLTRRSTLIADQLADASALKTLTSAQRQALRDFYLLNHTLDQEAVLTRQKAASQERPGLVRQAGFAYRAFARQQQAISARQPISDKQPIPSRPSERRIVIHAVERNLPDTRHLAEAIVEVILKREAVARQQTEGDDQS
;
A
#
# COMPACT_ATOMS: atom_id res chain seq x y z
N MET A 1 -11.65 49.38 -29.34
CA MET A 1 -11.50 47.98 -29.79
C MET A 1 -11.01 47.16 -28.62
N GLU A 2 -11.91 46.73 -27.75
CA GLU A 2 -11.57 46.07 -26.49
C GLU A 2 -11.60 44.55 -26.63
N ARG A 3 -10.54 43.94 -26.10
CA ARG A 3 -10.20 42.52 -26.18
C ARG A 3 -11.27 41.68 -25.46
N ARG A 4 -12.10 41.00 -26.24
CA ARG A 4 -12.93 39.88 -25.78
C ARG A 4 -12.02 38.67 -25.52
N GLU A 5 -11.26 38.72 -24.43
CA GLU A 5 -10.58 37.54 -23.89
C GLU A 5 -11.65 36.58 -23.34
N SER A 6 -11.98 35.64 -24.23
CA SER A 6 -12.98 34.59 -24.10
C SER A 6 -12.93 33.92 -22.72
N ALA A 7 -14.07 33.89 -22.03
CA ALA A 7 -14.27 33.17 -20.78
C ALA A 7 -13.82 31.69 -20.87
N VAL A 8 -13.80 31.14 -22.09
CA VAL A 8 -13.28 29.81 -22.43
C VAL A 8 -11.79 29.69 -22.12
N HIS A 9 -10.97 30.72 -22.39
CA HIS A 9 -9.53 30.71 -22.12
C HIS A 9 -9.23 30.76 -20.61
N ARG A 10 -10.05 31.49 -19.84
CA ARG A 10 -9.98 31.51 -18.37
C ARG A 10 -10.47 30.22 -17.72
N ALA A 11 -11.50 29.57 -18.27
CA ALA A 11 -11.96 28.25 -17.84
C ALA A 11 -10.93 27.16 -18.13
N PHE A 12 -10.28 27.21 -19.29
CA PHE A 12 -9.20 26.29 -19.66
C PHE A 12 -7.99 26.44 -18.74
N HIS A 13 -7.60 27.67 -18.40
CA HIS A 13 -6.53 27.91 -17.41
C HIS A 13 -6.88 27.46 -15.98
N ARG A 14 -8.16 27.52 -15.58
CA ARG A 14 -8.62 26.96 -14.28
C ARG A 14 -8.62 25.43 -14.27
N LEU A 15 -8.97 24.79 -15.39
CA LEU A 15 -8.89 23.33 -15.54
C LEU A 15 -7.44 22.81 -15.59
N CYS A 16 -6.51 23.58 -16.14
CA CYS A 16 -5.10 23.20 -16.20
C CYS A 16 -4.33 23.43 -14.88
N LYS A 17 -4.81 24.31 -13.98
CA LYS A 17 -4.18 24.57 -12.67
C LYS A 17 -4.46 23.50 -11.61
N ASN A 18 -5.44 22.61 -11.82
CA ASN A 18 -5.73 21.47 -10.93
C ASN A 18 -4.91 20.20 -11.23
N ARG A 19 -3.80 20.32 -11.98
CA ARG A 19 -2.80 19.25 -12.15
C ARG A 19 -1.68 19.27 -11.09
N TYR A 20 -1.77 20.16 -10.10
CA TYR A 20 -0.94 20.10 -8.91
C TYR A 20 -1.46 18.97 -8.01
N MET A 21 -0.64 17.93 -7.81
CA MET A 21 -0.87 17.06 -6.67
C MET A 21 -0.74 17.92 -5.41
N PRO A 22 -1.71 17.86 -4.46
CA PRO A 22 -1.48 18.42 -3.14
C PRO A 22 -0.18 17.82 -2.58
N ARG A 23 0.66 18.68 -1.98
CA ARG A 23 1.89 18.23 -1.33
C ARG A 23 1.51 17.18 -0.31
N LEU A 24 2.03 15.97 -0.46
CA LEU A 24 1.77 14.90 0.50
C LEU A 24 2.36 15.31 1.83
N THR A 25 1.56 15.17 2.89
CA THR A 25 2.09 15.20 4.24
C THR A 25 2.97 13.95 4.46
N SER A 26 3.91 14.01 5.41
CA SER A 26 4.76 12.87 5.74
C SER A 26 3.93 11.64 6.10
N THR A 27 2.85 11.83 6.86
CA THR A 27 1.92 10.77 7.25
C THR A 27 1.25 10.14 6.04
N GLU A 28 0.70 10.95 5.12
CA GLU A 28 0.07 10.43 3.91
C GLU A 28 1.07 9.65 3.06
N TYR A 29 2.29 10.14 2.91
CA TYR A 29 3.32 9.46 2.14
C TYR A 29 3.63 8.08 2.73
N LEU A 30 3.83 8.00 4.06
CA LEU A 30 4.12 6.74 4.75
C LEU A 30 2.95 5.77 4.67
N THR A 31 1.71 6.23 4.85
CA THR A 31 0.51 5.40 4.70
C THR A 31 0.40 4.83 3.29
N ARG A 32 0.64 5.65 2.25
CA ARG A 32 0.62 5.18 0.87
C ARG A 32 1.72 4.16 0.59
N ARG A 33 2.92 4.40 1.14
CA ARG A 33 4.04 3.45 1.07
C ARG A 33 3.69 2.12 1.71
N SER A 34 3.11 2.12 2.92
CA SER A 34 2.70 0.89 3.59
C SER A 34 1.63 0.13 2.80
N THR A 35 0.67 0.83 2.20
CA THR A 35 -0.35 0.19 1.35
C THR A 35 0.27 -0.48 0.12
N LEU A 36 1.22 0.19 -0.54
CA LEU A 36 1.92 -0.37 -1.70
C LEU A 36 2.76 -1.60 -1.32
N ILE A 37 3.46 -1.55 -0.19
CA ILE A 37 4.23 -2.70 0.32
C ILE A 37 3.31 -3.85 0.68
N ALA A 38 2.18 -3.58 1.34
CA ALA A 38 1.20 -4.60 1.69
C ALA A 38 0.63 -5.30 0.45
N ASP A 39 0.27 -4.54 -0.60
CA ASP A 39 -0.15 -5.12 -1.88
C ASP A 39 0.96 -5.98 -2.49
N GLN A 40 2.20 -5.46 -2.52
CA GLN A 40 3.36 -6.17 -3.07
C GLN A 40 3.67 -7.48 -2.34
N LEU A 41 3.55 -7.51 -1.02
CA LEU A 41 3.80 -8.71 -0.21
C LEU A 41 2.68 -9.75 -0.30
N ALA A 42 1.45 -9.33 -0.58
CA ALA A 42 0.32 -10.25 -0.71
C ALA A 42 0.36 -11.03 -2.04
N ASP A 43 0.17 -10.32 -3.16
CA ASP A 43 0.22 -10.91 -4.53
C ASP A 43 0.52 -9.84 -5.60
N ALA A 44 0.71 -8.58 -5.19
CA ALA A 44 0.83 -7.44 -6.08
C ALA A 44 -0.36 -7.35 -7.06
N SER A 45 -1.57 -7.76 -6.65
CA SER A 45 -2.72 -7.91 -7.55
C SER A 45 -3.11 -6.58 -8.20
N ALA A 46 -3.15 -5.50 -7.41
CA ALA A 46 -3.40 -4.16 -7.94
C ALA A 46 -2.17 -3.62 -8.68
N LEU A 47 -0.95 -3.85 -8.17
CA LEU A 47 0.28 -3.41 -8.83
C LEU A 47 0.47 -4.04 -10.23
N LYS A 48 0.13 -5.33 -10.43
CA LYS A 48 0.25 -6.05 -11.70
C LYS A 48 -0.62 -5.46 -12.81
N THR A 49 -1.71 -4.78 -12.47
CA THR A 49 -2.59 -4.12 -13.45
C THR A 49 -2.03 -2.79 -13.99
N LEU A 50 -0.96 -2.27 -13.38
CA LEU A 50 -0.33 -1.02 -13.79
C LEU A 50 0.67 -1.24 -14.92
N THR A 51 0.89 -0.19 -15.72
CA THR A 51 1.93 -0.22 -16.76
C THR A 51 3.33 -0.32 -16.12
N SER A 52 4.30 -0.82 -16.88
CA SER A 52 5.70 -0.90 -16.41
C SER A 52 6.23 0.46 -15.92
N ALA A 53 5.96 1.52 -16.68
CA ALA A 53 6.35 2.89 -16.32
C ALA A 53 5.69 3.37 -15.02
N GLN A 54 4.42 3.02 -14.77
CA GLN A 54 3.72 3.38 -13.53
C GLN A 54 4.29 2.64 -12.33
N ARG A 55 4.53 1.32 -12.46
CA ARG A 55 5.17 0.53 -11.39
C ARG A 55 6.56 1.07 -11.07
N GLN A 56 7.35 1.38 -12.09
CA GLN A 56 8.67 1.95 -11.92
C GLN A 56 8.61 3.30 -11.18
N ALA A 57 7.70 4.20 -11.58
CA ALA A 57 7.54 5.48 -10.91
C ALA A 57 7.14 5.32 -9.43
N LEU A 58 6.27 4.36 -9.09
CA LEU A 58 5.93 4.06 -7.70
C LEU A 58 7.12 3.49 -6.93
N ARG A 59 7.85 2.56 -7.54
CA ARG A 59 9.02 1.92 -6.93
C ARG A 59 10.11 2.94 -6.57
N ASP A 60 10.40 3.83 -7.51
CA ASP A 60 11.44 4.85 -7.37
C ASP A 60 11.02 5.94 -6.37
N PHE A 61 9.76 6.38 -6.41
CA PHE A 61 9.29 7.45 -5.53
C PHE A 61 8.98 6.99 -4.10
N TYR A 62 8.39 5.81 -3.92
CA TYR A 62 8.05 5.25 -2.61
C TYR A 62 9.14 4.33 -2.03
N LEU A 63 10.25 4.16 -2.75
CA LEU A 63 11.40 3.35 -2.32
C LEU A 63 10.98 1.94 -1.90
N LEU A 64 10.13 1.29 -2.71
CA LEU A 64 9.49 0.01 -2.35
C LEU A 64 10.49 -1.14 -2.21
N ASN A 65 11.64 -1.05 -2.88
CA ASN A 65 12.72 -2.05 -2.80
C ASN A 65 13.73 -1.80 -1.68
N HIS A 66 13.54 -0.77 -0.86
CA HIS A 66 14.50 -0.38 0.16
C HIS A 66 13.98 -0.71 1.56
N THR A 67 14.80 -1.40 2.34
CA THR A 67 14.63 -1.59 3.78
C THR A 67 15.23 -0.38 4.50
N LEU A 68 14.40 0.64 4.68
CA LEU A 68 14.77 1.88 5.36
C LEU A 68 13.78 2.15 6.49
N ASP A 69 14.25 2.78 7.55
CA ASP A 69 13.38 3.33 8.59
C ASP A 69 12.57 4.52 8.05
N GLN A 70 11.59 4.97 8.84
CA GLN A 70 10.66 6.02 8.39
C GLN A 70 11.38 7.36 8.15
N GLU A 71 12.38 7.69 8.96
CA GLU A 71 13.12 8.95 8.86
C GLU A 71 14.01 9.00 7.60
N ALA A 72 14.75 7.92 7.32
CA ALA A 72 15.56 7.80 6.12
C ALA A 72 14.70 7.77 4.86
N VAL A 73 13.51 7.15 4.91
CA VAL A 73 12.54 7.17 3.81
C VAL A 73 12.11 8.61 3.49
N LEU A 74 11.71 9.40 4.49
CA LEU A 74 11.29 10.78 4.29
C LEU A 74 12.43 11.68 3.79
N THR A 75 13.64 11.47 4.33
CA THR A 75 14.84 12.20 3.89
C THR A 75 15.14 11.93 2.42
N ARG A 76 15.15 10.65 2.01
CA ARG A 76 15.38 10.27 0.60
C ARG A 76 14.23 10.69 -0.31
N GLN A 77 12.99 10.64 0.16
CA GLN A 77 11.82 11.14 -0.58
C GLN A 77 11.98 12.62 -0.90
N LYS A 78 12.45 13.42 0.06
CA LYS A 78 12.66 14.86 -0.12
C LYS A 78 13.78 15.12 -1.14
N ALA A 79 14.91 14.41 -1.03
CA ALA A 79 16.00 14.49 -2.00
C ALA A 79 15.54 14.11 -3.42
N ALA A 80 14.87 12.96 -3.57
CA ALA A 80 14.37 12.49 -4.86
C ALA A 80 13.34 13.45 -5.49
N SER A 81 12.53 14.12 -4.66
CA SER A 81 11.56 15.12 -5.12
C SER A 81 12.23 16.40 -5.63
N GLN A 82 13.37 16.76 -5.07
CA GLN A 82 14.18 17.91 -5.51
C GLN A 82 14.96 17.60 -6.79
N GLU A 83 15.58 16.42 -6.84
CA GLU A 83 16.35 15.97 -8.01
C GLU A 83 15.46 15.69 -9.23
N ARG A 84 14.28 15.09 -9.00
CA ARG A 84 13.37 14.67 -10.07
C ARG A 84 11.93 15.11 -9.80
N PRO A 85 11.58 16.39 -9.99
CA PRO A 85 10.21 16.88 -9.79
C PRO A 85 9.16 16.13 -10.64
N GLY A 86 9.54 15.67 -11.83
CA GLY A 86 8.69 14.88 -12.70
C GLY A 86 8.29 13.51 -12.12
N LEU A 87 9.15 12.91 -11.30
CA LEU A 87 8.90 11.62 -10.66
C LEU A 87 7.74 11.72 -9.66
N VAL A 88 7.68 12.82 -8.89
CA VAL A 88 6.57 13.07 -7.94
C VAL A 88 5.22 13.04 -8.66
N ARG A 89 5.14 13.72 -9.81
CA ARG A 89 3.92 13.78 -10.61
C ARG A 89 3.57 12.44 -11.21
N GLN A 90 4.54 11.72 -11.77
CA GLN A 90 4.35 10.39 -12.35
C GLN A 90 3.88 9.38 -11.29
N ALA A 91 4.55 9.34 -10.15
CA ALA A 91 4.18 8.48 -9.02
C ALA A 91 2.81 8.82 -8.46
N GLY A 92 2.45 10.12 -8.42
CA GLY A 92 1.11 10.57 -8.05
C GLY A 92 0.01 10.03 -8.96
N PHE A 93 0.21 10.09 -10.28
CA PHE A 93 -0.74 9.51 -11.24
C PHE A 93 -0.80 7.98 -11.14
N ALA A 94 0.36 7.33 -11.02
CA ALA A 94 0.44 5.89 -10.84
C ALA A 94 -0.27 5.43 -9.57
N TYR A 95 -0.14 6.18 -8.46
CA TYR A 95 -0.83 5.87 -7.21
C TYR A 95 -2.35 6.00 -7.33
N ARG A 96 -2.83 7.00 -8.07
CA ARG A 96 -4.28 7.13 -8.34
C ARG A 96 -4.80 5.97 -9.18
N ALA A 97 -4.03 5.52 -10.17
CA ALA A 97 -4.37 4.33 -10.95
C ALA A 97 -4.41 3.09 -10.06
N PHE A 98 -3.39 2.91 -9.21
CA PHE A 98 -3.32 1.84 -8.21
C PHE A 98 -4.57 1.82 -7.31
N ALA A 99 -4.90 2.95 -6.68
CA ALA A 99 -6.04 3.04 -5.77
C ALA A 99 -7.38 2.70 -6.45
N ARG A 100 -7.56 3.09 -7.71
CA ARG A 100 -8.76 2.72 -8.49
C ARG A 100 -8.82 1.22 -8.75
N GLN A 101 -7.68 0.59 -9.05
CA GLN A 101 -7.62 -0.85 -9.31
C GLN A 101 -7.86 -1.65 -8.03
N GLN A 102 -7.31 -1.20 -6.90
CA GLN A 102 -7.57 -1.81 -5.60
C GLN A 102 -9.06 -1.76 -5.24
N GLN A 103 -9.73 -0.63 -5.46
CA GLN A 103 -11.19 -0.51 -5.30
C GLN A 103 -11.96 -1.45 -6.23
N ALA A 104 -11.56 -1.56 -7.50
CA ALA A 104 -12.21 -2.44 -8.46
C ALA A 104 -12.05 -3.93 -8.10
N ILE A 105 -10.88 -4.33 -7.59
CA ILE A 105 -10.61 -5.70 -7.11
C ILE A 105 -11.46 -5.99 -5.88
N SER A 106 -11.49 -5.09 -4.89
CA SER A 106 -12.32 -5.25 -3.70
C SER A 106 -13.81 -5.31 -4.03
N ALA A 107 -14.28 -4.56 -5.03
CA ALA A 107 -15.67 -4.60 -5.48
C ALA A 107 -16.04 -5.88 -6.23
N ARG A 108 -15.06 -6.62 -6.76
CA ARG A 108 -15.25 -7.89 -7.49
C ARG A 108 -15.10 -9.11 -6.61
N GLN A 109 -14.64 -8.96 -5.37
CA GLN A 109 -14.66 -10.08 -4.44
C GLN A 109 -16.12 -10.42 -4.14
N PRO A 110 -16.57 -11.66 -4.41
CA PRO A 110 -17.90 -12.08 -4.03
C PRO A 110 -18.01 -11.89 -2.52
N ILE A 111 -19.07 -11.22 -2.07
CA ILE A 111 -19.47 -11.23 -0.66
C ILE A 111 -19.82 -12.69 -0.38
N SER A 112 -18.85 -13.47 0.12
CA SER A 112 -19.09 -14.84 0.53
C SER A 112 -20.14 -14.79 1.64
N ASP A 113 -21.22 -15.53 1.40
CA ASP A 113 -22.29 -15.89 2.32
C ASP A 113 -23.23 -14.77 2.77
N LYS A 114 -24.14 -14.39 1.87
CA LYS A 114 -25.50 -14.03 2.27
C LYS A 114 -26.42 -15.21 2.00
N GLN A 115 -26.79 -15.88 3.09
CA GLN A 115 -27.90 -16.82 3.20
C GLN A 115 -29.15 -16.36 2.42
N PRO A 116 -29.97 -17.29 1.90
CA PRO A 116 -31.15 -16.95 1.11
C PRO A 116 -32.14 -16.12 1.94
N ILE A 117 -32.63 -15.04 1.32
CA ILE A 117 -33.57 -14.09 1.89
C ILE A 117 -34.96 -14.73 1.96
N PRO A 118 -35.61 -14.84 3.13
CA PRO A 118 -37.06 -14.86 3.19
C PRO A 118 -37.58 -13.42 3.37
N SER A 119 -38.64 -13.13 2.64
CA SER A 119 -39.35 -11.85 2.58
C SER A 119 -39.79 -11.32 3.96
N ARG A 120 -39.68 -10.00 4.12
CA ARG A 120 -40.16 -9.09 5.21
C ARG A 120 -41.57 -9.39 5.78
N PRO A 121 -42.03 -8.73 6.88
CA PRO A 121 -41.41 -7.63 7.65
C PRO A 121 -41.51 -7.72 9.20
N SER A 122 -40.81 -6.79 9.86
CA SER A 122 -41.23 -6.06 11.07
C SER A 122 -40.36 -6.23 12.32
N GLU A 123 -40.28 -5.09 13.01
CA GLU A 123 -39.79 -4.84 14.35
C GLU A 123 -38.28 -4.78 14.58
N ARG A 124 -37.87 -3.54 14.85
CA ARG A 124 -36.53 -3.14 15.29
C ARG A 124 -36.21 -3.85 16.60
N ARG A 125 -35.29 -4.82 16.56
CA ARG A 125 -34.57 -5.29 17.73
C ARG A 125 -33.09 -5.05 17.49
N ILE A 126 -32.50 -4.08 18.18
CA ILE A 126 -31.06 -3.87 18.21
C ILE A 126 -30.49 -5.06 18.99
N VAL A 127 -29.89 -6.02 18.28
CA VAL A 127 -29.12 -7.09 18.89
C VAL A 127 -27.65 -6.74 18.71
N ILE A 128 -27.01 -6.37 19.81
CA ILE A 128 -25.55 -6.21 19.86
C ILE A 128 -24.97 -7.62 19.86
N HIS A 129 -24.47 -8.08 18.72
CA HIS A 129 -23.64 -9.26 18.66
C HIS A 129 -22.25 -8.88 19.16
N ALA A 130 -21.84 -9.47 20.28
CA ALA A 130 -20.48 -9.37 20.79
C ALA A 130 -19.51 -9.84 19.69
N VAL A 131 -18.54 -8.98 19.38
CA VAL A 131 -17.41 -9.33 18.51
C VAL A 131 -16.56 -10.34 19.28
N GLU A 132 -16.67 -11.61 18.92
CA GLU A 132 -15.76 -12.63 19.39
C GLU A 132 -14.38 -12.33 18.80
N ARG A 133 -13.47 -11.84 19.65
CA ARG A 133 -12.05 -11.71 19.28
C ARG A 133 -11.53 -13.14 19.17
N ASN A 134 -11.31 -13.61 17.95
CA ASN A 134 -10.42 -14.73 17.71
C ASN A 134 -9.04 -14.35 18.25
N LEU A 135 -8.75 -14.80 19.47
CA LEU A 135 -7.42 -14.75 20.03
C LEU A 135 -6.52 -15.56 19.09
N PRO A 136 -5.37 -15.01 18.65
CA PRO A 136 -4.41 -15.80 17.89
C PRO A 136 -4.04 -17.01 18.74
N ASP A 137 -4.10 -18.20 18.15
CA ASP A 137 -3.73 -19.43 18.84
C ASP A 137 -2.27 -19.35 19.24
N THR A 138 -2.04 -18.99 20.51
CA THR A 138 -0.71 -18.75 21.08
C THR A 138 0.17 -20.00 21.01
N ARG A 139 -0.45 -21.17 20.85
CA ARG A 139 0.26 -22.45 20.69
C ARG A 139 0.98 -22.52 19.35
N HIS A 140 0.31 -22.16 18.26
CA HIS A 140 0.91 -22.10 16.93
C HIS A 140 2.05 -21.06 16.85
N LEU A 141 1.89 -19.94 17.57
CA LEU A 141 2.92 -18.90 17.64
C LEU A 141 4.15 -19.38 18.45
N ALA A 142 3.93 -20.10 19.55
CA ALA A 142 5.00 -20.70 20.34
C ALA A 142 5.75 -21.80 19.56
N GLU A 143 5.04 -22.66 18.84
CA GLU A 143 5.63 -23.71 18.00
C GLU A 143 6.53 -23.13 16.91
N ALA A 144 6.07 -22.07 16.23
CA ALA A 144 6.87 -21.38 15.21
C ALA A 144 8.14 -20.73 15.79
N ILE A 145 8.06 -20.16 17.00
CA ILE A 145 9.23 -19.56 17.68
C ILE A 145 10.24 -20.64 18.07
N VAL A 146 9.78 -21.77 18.62
CA VAL A 146 10.63 -22.89 18.99
C VAL A 146 11.33 -23.47 17.76
N GLU A 147 10.61 -23.63 16.64
CA GLU A 147 11.19 -24.16 15.40
C GLU A 147 12.31 -23.25 14.85
N VAL A 148 12.15 -21.93 14.94
CA VAL A 148 13.18 -20.96 14.53
C VAL A 148 14.41 -21.01 15.44
N ILE A 149 14.20 -21.17 16.76
CA ILE A 149 15.30 -21.28 17.72
C ILE A 149 16.10 -22.57 17.49
N LEU A 150 15.42 -23.71 17.34
CA LEU A 150 16.06 -25.00 17.09
C LEU A 150 16.86 -25.00 15.78
N LYS A 151 16.32 -24.40 14.71
CA LYS A 151 17.05 -24.25 13.44
C LYS A 151 18.30 -23.39 13.59
N ARG A 152 18.25 -22.31 14.38
CA ARG A 152 19.42 -21.46 14.65
C ARG A 152 20.49 -22.18 15.47
N GLU A 153 20.09 -22.99 16.46
CA GLU A 153 21.05 -23.77 17.25
C GLU A 153 21.71 -24.90 16.43
N ALA A 154 20.96 -25.55 15.54
CA ALA A 154 21.53 -26.55 14.63
C ALA A 154 22.57 -25.93 13.67
N VAL A 155 22.33 -24.72 13.17
CA VAL A 155 23.28 -23.98 12.33
C VAL A 155 24.51 -23.53 13.12
N ALA A 156 24.33 -23.12 14.39
CA ALA A 156 25.45 -22.73 15.25
C ALA A 156 26.37 -23.91 15.60
N ARG A 157 25.82 -25.11 15.82
CA ARG A 157 26.61 -26.32 16.11
C ARG A 157 27.43 -26.80 14.91
N GLN A 158 26.90 -26.65 13.70
CA GLN A 158 27.64 -26.98 12.47
C GLN A 158 28.80 -26.02 12.18
N GLN A 159 28.77 -24.80 12.73
CA GLN A 159 29.88 -23.84 12.59
C GLN A 159 31.03 -24.11 13.58
N THR A 160 30.72 -24.64 14.76
CA THR A 160 31.76 -24.99 15.77
C THR A 160 32.52 -26.28 15.48
N GLU A 161 32.00 -27.20 14.68
CA GLU A 161 32.70 -28.44 14.29
C GLU A 161 33.63 -28.26 13.07
N GLY A 162 33.54 -27.13 12.36
CA GLY A 162 34.35 -26.84 11.16
C GLY A 162 35.66 -26.09 11.42
N ASP A 163 35.85 -25.52 12.62
CA ASP A 163 37.03 -24.71 12.97
C ASP A 163 38.14 -25.52 13.70
N ASP A 164 37.93 -26.81 13.98
CA ASP A 164 38.90 -27.66 14.71
C ASP A 164 39.60 -28.71 13.80
N GLN A 165 39.55 -28.52 12.47
CA GLN A 165 40.28 -29.32 11.47
C GLN A 165 41.09 -28.48 10.46
N SER A 166 41.72 -27.39 10.90
CA SER A 166 42.72 -26.65 10.11
C SER A 166 44.02 -26.43 10.87
#